data_AF-A0A4Q3C883-F1
#
_entry.id   AF-A0A4Q3C883-F1
#
_cell.length_a   1.000
_cell.length_b   1.000
_cell.length_c   1.000
_cell.angle_alpha   90.00
_cell.angle_beta   90.00
_cell.angle_gamma   90.00
#
_symmetry.space_group_name_H-M   'P 1'
#
loop_
_entity.id
_entity.type
_entity.pdbx_description
1 polymer ?
#
loop_
_entity_poly.entity_id
_entity_poly.type
_entity_poly.pdbx_seq_one_letter_code
_entity_poly.pdbx_strand_id
1 'polypeptide(L)' 'VFVGKEYWGGMFEWIKTTMLDKEKNISPEDLNLYRLVDTAEEATNHIFKFYEKYMLKPNF' A
#
# COMPACT_ATOMS: atom_id res chain seq x y z
N VAL A 1 -1.08 4.12 2.21
CA VAL A 1 -2.31 3.28 2.11
C VAL A 1 -3.36 4.11 1.42
N PHE A 2 -3.96 3.60 0.35
CA PHE A 2 -4.97 4.27 -0.47
C PHE A 2 -6.30 3.54 -0.27
N VAL A 3 -7.38 4.27 -0.02
CA VAL A 3 -8.72 3.72 0.22
C VAL A 3 -9.61 3.96 -1.00
N GLY A 4 -10.36 2.95 -1.41
CA GLY A 4 -11.27 2.99 -2.55
C GLY A 4 -10.60 2.51 -3.83
N LYS A 5 -10.69 1.20 -4.11
CA LYS A 5 -10.13 0.59 -5.33
C LYS A 5 -10.74 1.16 -6.60
N GLU A 6 -12.01 1.50 -6.59
CA GLU A 6 -12.67 2.05 -7.78
C GLU A 6 -12.06 3.39 -8.20
N TYR A 7 -11.80 4.27 -7.23
CA TYR A 7 -11.23 5.59 -7.51
C TYR A 7 -9.76 5.51 -7.94
N TRP A 8 -8.93 4.75 -7.23
CA TRP A 8 -7.48 4.70 -7.46
C TRP A 8 -7.03 3.58 -8.42
N GLY A 9 -7.89 2.62 -8.73
CA GLY A 9 -7.55 1.43 -9.50
C GLY A 9 -7.00 1.76 -10.87
N GLY A 10 -7.62 2.69 -11.59
CA GLY A 10 -7.14 3.12 -12.91
C GLY A 10 -5.75 3.75 -12.88
N MET A 11 -5.42 4.51 -11.83
CA MET A 11 -4.09 5.09 -11.66
C MET A 11 -3.03 4.01 -11.43
N PHE A 12 -3.30 3.04 -10.55
CA PHE A 12 -2.35 1.97 -10.27
C PHE A 12 -2.18 1.01 -11.46
N GLU A 13 -3.22 0.80 -12.25
CA GLU A 13 -3.12 0.07 -13.51
C GLU A 13 -2.21 0.80 -14.51
N TRP A 14 -2.35 2.13 -14.62
CA TRP A 14 -1.45 2.93 -15.46
C TRP A 14 0.01 2.89 -14.98
N ILE A 15 0.24 2.98 -13.67
CA ILE A 15 1.59 2.87 -13.09
C ILE A 15 2.21 1.51 -13.45
N LYS A 16 1.46 0.41 -13.33
CA LYS A 16 1.98 -0.93 -13.66
C LYS A 16 2.24 -1.09 -15.16
N THR A 17 1.25 -0.79 -16.00
CA THR A 17 1.33 -1.08 -17.44
C THR A 17 2.22 -0.11 -18.21
N THR A 18 2.22 1.16 -17.82
CA THR A 18 2.97 2.20 -18.53
C THR A 18 4.31 2.47 -17.86
N MET A 19 4.29 2.85 -16.58
CA MET A 19 5.50 3.31 -15.91
C MET A 19 6.49 2.16 -15.64
N LEU A 20 6.00 0.98 -15.25
CA LEU A 20 6.82 -0.21 -15.03
C LEU A 20 7.04 -1.01 -16.32
N ASP A 21 5.99 -1.57 -16.93
CA ASP A 21 6.16 -2.57 -17.99
C ASP A 21 6.71 -1.97 -19.29
N LYS A 22 6.16 -0.82 -19.72
CA LYS A 22 6.52 -0.19 -20.99
C LYS A 22 7.76 0.70 -20.89
N GLU A 23 7.73 1.65 -19.97
CA GLU A 23 8.77 2.69 -19.87
C GLU A 23 9.92 2.30 -18.92
N LYS A 24 9.71 1.30 -18.05
CA LYS A 24 10.73 0.79 -17.09
C LYS A 24 11.35 1.87 -16.20
N ASN A 25 10.54 2.87 -15.84
CA ASN A 25 10.96 3.99 -15.00
C ASN A 25 10.99 3.65 -13.52
N ILE A 26 10.33 2.56 -13.12
CA ILE A 26 10.31 2.04 -11.76
C ILE A 26 10.68 0.56 -11.76
N SER A 27 11.10 0.06 -10.61
CA SER A 27 11.34 -1.36 -10.39
C SER A 27 10.05 -2.07 -9.96
N PRO A 28 9.91 -3.39 -10.18
CA PRO A 28 8.76 -4.16 -9.67
C PRO A 28 8.58 -4.03 -8.15
N GLU A 29 9.69 -3.80 -7.43
CA GLU A 29 9.75 -3.63 -5.99
C GLU A 29 8.99 -2.38 -5.52
N ASP A 30 8.93 -1.34 -6.36
CA ASP A 30 8.27 -0.07 -6.05
C ASP A 30 6.74 -0.24 -5.95
N LEU A 31 6.18 -1.27 -6.57
CA LEU A 31 4.75 -1.60 -6.42
C LEU A 31 4.40 -2.04 -4.99
N ASN A 32 5.39 -2.42 -4.17
CA ASN A 32 5.20 -2.76 -2.77
C ASN A 32 5.16 -1.53 -1.84
N LEU A 33 5.50 -0.34 -2.34
CA LEU A 33 5.51 0.90 -1.55
C LEU A 33 4.09 1.40 -1.22
N TYR A 34 3.09 0.94 -1.97
CA TYR A 34 1.71 1.30 -1.74
C TYR A 34 0.86 0.08 -1.42
N ARG A 35 -0.30 0.35 -0.83
CA ARG A 35 -1.31 -0.66 -0.56
C ARG A 35 -2.68 -0.03 -0.83
N LEU A 36 -3.48 -0.72 -1.63
CA LEU A 36 -4.81 -0.29 -2.03
C LEU A 36 -5.85 -1.16 -1.30
N VAL A 37 -6.71 -0.54 -0.51
CA VAL A 37 -7.72 -1.21 0.33
C VAL A 37 -9.11 -0.67 0.02
N ASP A 38 -10.15 -1.47 0.25
CA ASP A 38 -11.54 -1.02 0.04
C ASP A 38 -12.17 -0.40 1.29
N THR A 39 -11.71 -0.82 2.47
CA THR A 39 -12.28 -0.38 3.73
C THR A 39 -11.23 0.29 4.60
N ALA A 40 -11.67 1.30 5.36
CA ALA A 40 -10.84 1.89 6.41
C ALA A 40 -10.43 0.83 7.44
N GLU A 41 -11.29 -0.15 7.73
CA GLU A 41 -10.99 -1.28 8.63
C GLU A 41 -9.78 -2.11 8.19
N GLU A 42 -9.64 -2.44 6.90
CA GLU A 42 -8.43 -3.10 6.39
C GLU A 42 -7.18 -2.26 6.61
N ALA A 43 -7.26 -0.94 6.41
CA ALA A 43 -6.13 -0.04 6.69
C ALA A 43 -5.75 -0.05 8.18
N THR A 44 -6.72 0.09 9.07
CA THR A 44 -6.48 0.10 10.53
C THR A 44 -5.99 -1.25 11.03
N ASN A 45 -6.55 -2.37 10.60
CA ASN A 45 -6.11 -3.70 11.02
C ASN A 45 -4.63 -3.96 10.68
N HIS A 46 -4.14 -3.39 9.58
CA HIS A 46 -2.72 -3.46 9.24
C HIS A 46 -1.84 -2.58 10.15
N ILE A 47 -2.31 -1.37 10.48
CA ILE A 47 -1.61 -0.50 11.43
C ILE A 47 -1.57 -1.14 12.82
N PHE A 48 -2.70 -1.67 13.30
CA PHE A 48 -2.77 -2.38 14.58
C PHE A 48 -1.87 -3.62 14.61
N LYS A 49 -1.87 -4.46 13.56
CA LYS A 49 -0.95 -5.60 13.46
C LYS A 49 0.52 -5.18 13.47
N PHE A 50 0.86 -4.01 12.92
CA PHE A 50 2.20 -3.46 13.00
C PHE A 50 2.54 -3.07 14.46
N TYR A 51 1.67 -2.31 15.14
CA TYR A 51 1.89 -1.92 16.54
C TYR A 51 1.81 -3.08 17.56
N GLU A 52 1.03 -4.13 17.31
CA GLU A 52 1.02 -5.34 18.14
C GLU A 52 2.34 -6.10 18.02
N LYS A 53 2.91 -6.17 16.81
CA LYS A 53 4.20 -6.85 16.58
C LYS A 53 5.38 -6.06 17.14
N TYR A 54 5.28 -4.74 17.18
CA TYR A 54 6.21 -3.85 17.88
C TYR A 54 5.59 -3.43 19.21
N MET A 55 5.42 -4.38 20.13
CA MET A 55 5.03 -4.11 21.52
C MET A 55 5.71 -2.84 22.00
N LEU A 56 4.91 -1.83 22.32
CA LEU A 56 5.32 -0.67 23.09
C LEU A 56 6.01 -1.21 24.34
N LYS A 57 7.35 -1.24 24.34
CA LYS A 57 8.11 -1.49 25.56
C LYS A 57 7.73 -0.36 26.50
N PRO A 58 7.21 -0.65 27.70
CA PRO A 58 7.00 0.38 28.69
C PRO A 58 8.34 1.05 28.93
N ASN A 59 8.41 2.37 28.77
CA ASN A 59 9.56 3.15 29.18
C ASN A 59 9.40 3.43 30.68
N PHE A 60 9.56 2.39 31.49
CA PHE A 60 9.71 2.47 32.95
C PHE A 60 11.10 1.98 33.32
#